data_AF-S2R6R9-F1
#
_entry.id   AF-S2R6R9-F1
#
_cell.length_a   1.000
_cell.length_b   1.000
_cell.length_c   1.000
_cell.angle_alpha   90.00
_cell.angle_beta   90.00
_cell.angle_gamma   90.00
#
_symmetry.space_group_name_H-M   'P 1'
#
loop_
_entity.id
_entity.type
_entity.pdbx_description
1 polymer ?
#
loop_
_entity_poly.entity_id
_entity_poly.type
_entity_poly.pdbx_seq_one_letter_code
_entity_poly.pdbx_strand_id
1 'polypeptide(L)'
;MFYTVKELIEQSHAFPSVAALMVHTEVENSTRTEAQVRHLMSRNLEVMERSVKEGIAGVKSVTGLTGGEAKKLDAYVTSGQFMSGKPIMEAVRNAVAVNEVN
;
A
#
# COMPACT_ATOMS: atom_id res chain seq x y z
N MET A 1 -1.12 -23.42 -4.88
CA MET A 1 -1.88 -22.80 -3.75
C MET A 1 -1.43 -23.45 -2.44
N PHE A 2 -1.32 -22.67 -1.36
CA PHE A 2 -0.89 -23.15 -0.03
C PHE A 2 -1.95 -22.76 1.00
N TYR A 3 -2.11 -23.59 2.04
CA TYR A 3 -3.12 -23.43 3.10
C TYR A 3 -2.52 -23.12 4.46
N THR A 4 -1.20 -23.27 4.61
CA THR A 4 -0.48 -22.97 5.84
C THR A 4 0.81 -22.19 5.55
N VAL A 5 1.31 -21.47 6.57
CA VAL A 5 2.62 -20.80 6.48
C VAL A 5 3.75 -21.81 6.26
N LYS A 6 3.62 -23.03 6.82
CA LYS A 6 4.58 -24.12 6.60
C LYS A 6 4.66 -24.50 5.13
N GLU A 7 3.53 -24.74 4.48
CA GLU A 7 3.46 -25.05 3.04
C GLU A 7 4.00 -23.91 2.17
N LEU A 8 3.69 -22.66 2.53
CA LEU A 8 4.23 -21.48 1.83
C LEU A 8 5.76 -21.48 1.86
N ILE A 9 6.36 -21.71 3.04
CA ILE A 9 7.82 -21.76 3.20
C ILE A 9 8.40 -22.92 2.39
N GLU A 10 7.84 -24.12 2.50
CA GLU A 10 8.30 -25.31 1.78
C GLU A 10 8.27 -25.09 0.25
N GLN A 11 7.16 -24.58 -0.29
CA GLN A 11 7.03 -24.28 -1.72
C GLN A 11 7.97 -23.15 -2.17
N SER A 12 8.25 -22.16 -1.31
CA SER A 12 9.10 -21.02 -1.67
C SER A 12 10.54 -21.40 -2.01
N HIS A 13 11.03 -22.55 -1.54
CA HIS A 13 12.37 -23.05 -1.86
C HIS A 13 12.57 -23.41 -3.34
N ALA A 14 11.48 -23.67 -4.07
CA ALA A 14 11.53 -23.91 -5.52
C ALA A 14 11.62 -22.61 -6.35
N PHE A 15 11.55 -21.44 -5.71
CA PHE A 15 11.52 -20.14 -6.36
C PHE A 15 12.63 -19.22 -5.85
N PRO A 16 13.06 -18.22 -6.64
CA PRO A 16 14.05 -17.24 -6.19
C PRO A 16 13.59 -16.36 -5.01
N SER A 17 12.28 -16.27 -4.77
CA SER A 17 11.70 -15.51 -3.66
C SER A 17 10.23 -15.90 -3.44
N VAL A 18 9.69 -15.56 -2.26
CA VAL A 18 8.25 -15.65 -1.99
C VAL A 18 7.44 -14.83 -3.01
N ALA A 19 7.93 -13.66 -3.43
CA ALA A 19 7.24 -12.85 -4.43
C ALA A 19 7.14 -13.56 -5.79
N ALA A 20 8.19 -14.28 -6.21
CA ALA A 20 8.16 -15.07 -7.44
C ALA A 20 7.17 -16.24 -7.34
N LEU A 21 7.13 -16.94 -6.20
CA LEU A 21 6.12 -17.96 -5.91
C LEU A 21 4.70 -17.38 -5.98
N MET A 22 4.46 -16.21 -5.40
CA MET A 22 3.14 -15.57 -5.40
C MET A 22 2.68 -15.20 -6.81
N VAL A 23 3.57 -14.65 -7.63
CA VAL A 23 3.27 -14.32 -9.03
C VAL A 23 2.95 -15.60 -9.82
N HIS A 24 3.76 -16.65 -9.65
CA HIS A 24 3.50 -17.95 -10.28
C HIS A 24 2.14 -18.53 -9.86
N THR A 25 1.85 -18.51 -8.55
CA THR A 25 0.57 -18.99 -8.00
C THR A 25 -0.63 -18.23 -8.57
N GLU A 26 -0.53 -16.92 -8.76
CA GLU A 26 -1.60 -16.11 -9.38
C GLU A 26 -1.80 -16.46 -10.86
N VAL A 27 -0.72 -16.76 -11.59
CA VAL A 27 -0.80 -17.23 -12.98
C VAL A 27 -1.49 -18.59 -13.06
N GLU A 28 -1.18 -19.53 -12.15
CA GLU A 28 -1.84 -20.85 -12.12
C GLU A 28 -3.32 -20.77 -11.75
N ASN A 29 -3.70 -19.83 -10.88
CA ASN A 29 -5.08 -19.69 -10.37
C ASN A 29 -5.96 -18.74 -11.19
N SER A 30 -5.42 -18.12 -12.24
CA SER A 30 -6.16 -17.18 -13.08
C SER A 30 -5.93 -17.46 -14.56
N THR A 31 -6.65 -16.74 -15.43
CA THR A 31 -6.42 -16.78 -16.88
C THR A 31 -5.39 -15.75 -17.34
N ARG A 32 -4.60 -15.19 -16.41
CA ARG A 32 -3.67 -14.08 -16.68
C ARG A 32 -2.26 -14.58 -16.88
N THR A 33 -1.54 -13.90 -17.76
CA THR A 33 -0.08 -14.07 -17.89
C THR A 33 0.64 -13.37 -16.74
N GLU A 34 1.89 -13.74 -16.48
CA GLU A 34 2.74 -13.05 -15.50
C GLU A 34 2.82 -11.53 -15.76
N ALA A 35 2.92 -11.12 -17.04
CA ALA A 35 2.94 -9.71 -17.41
C ALA A 35 1.65 -8.99 -17.01
N GLN A 36 0.50 -9.63 -17.18
CA GLN A 36 -0.80 -9.07 -16.77
C GLN A 36 -0.93 -8.99 -15.24
N VAL A 37 -0.45 -9.99 -14.50
CA VAL A 37 -0.41 -9.96 -13.02
C VAL A 37 0.44 -8.79 -12.54
N ARG A 38 1.67 -8.66 -13.06
CA ARG A 38 2.57 -7.55 -12.71
C ARG A 38 2.00 -6.20 -13.08
N HIS A 39 1.36 -6.09 -14.24
CA HIS A 39 0.68 -4.85 -14.66
C HIS A 39 -0.43 -4.47 -13.67
N LEU A 40 -1.23 -5.44 -13.21
CA LEU A 40 -2.27 -5.17 -12.21
C LEU A 40 -1.67 -4.72 -10.87
N MET A 41 -0.59 -5.34 -10.43
CA MET A 41 0.15 -4.90 -9.22
C MET A 41 0.63 -3.45 -9.36
N SER A 42 1.20 -3.07 -10.51
CA SER A 42 1.62 -1.70 -10.79
C SER A 42 0.45 -0.71 -10.75
N ARG A 43 -0.69 -1.07 -11.37
CA ARG A 43 -1.90 -0.24 -11.33
C ARG A 43 -2.43 -0.05 -9.91
N ASN A 44 -2.41 -1.09 -9.09
CA ASN A 44 -2.80 -0.98 -7.68
C ASN A 44 -1.87 -0.04 -6.91
N LEU A 45 -0.56 -0.14 -7.14
CA LEU A 45 0.43 0.76 -6.54
C LEU A 45 0.18 2.22 -6.95
N GLU A 46 -0.04 2.50 -8.23
CA GLU A 46 -0.35 3.85 -8.74
C GLU A 46 -1.59 4.44 -8.05
N VAL A 47 -2.64 3.63 -7.83
CA VAL A 47 -3.85 4.06 -7.12
C VAL A 47 -3.53 4.39 -5.67
N MET A 48 -2.78 3.52 -4.96
CA MET A 48 -2.39 3.76 -3.57
C MET A 48 -1.55 5.04 -3.41
N GLU A 49 -0.56 5.24 -4.28
CA GLU A 49 0.28 6.45 -4.28
C GLU A 49 -0.54 7.72 -4.56
N ARG A 50 -1.50 7.63 -5.49
CA ARG A 50 -2.40 8.74 -5.78
C ARG A 50 -3.28 9.09 -4.59
N SER A 51 -3.86 8.11 -3.90
CA SER A 51 -4.66 8.34 -2.70
C SER A 51 -3.86 9.04 -1.60
N VAL A 52 -2.59 8.67 -1.41
CA VAL A 52 -1.71 9.39 -0.47
C VAL A 52 -1.52 10.86 -0.88
N LYS A 53 -1.20 11.12 -2.15
CA LYS A 53 -1.00 12.49 -2.65
C LYS A 53 -2.26 13.35 -2.52
N GLU A 54 -3.42 12.77 -2.84
CA GLU A 54 -4.71 13.43 -2.75
C GLU A 54 -5.08 13.77 -1.29
N GLY A 55 -4.93 12.81 -0.38
CA GLY A 55 -5.15 13.05 1.05
C GLY A 55 -4.25 14.16 1.62
N ILE A 56 -2.95 14.15 1.26
CA ILE A 56 -2.00 15.20 1.66
C ILE A 56 -2.38 16.58 1.09
N ALA A 57 -2.85 16.65 -0.15
CA ALA A 57 -3.32 17.91 -0.76
C ALA A 57 -4.50 18.52 0.03
N GLY A 58 -5.26 17.65 0.70
CA GLY A 58 -6.38 17.97 1.56
C GLY A 58 -7.69 17.62 0.88
N VAL A 59 -8.33 16.57 1.39
CA VAL A 59 -9.67 16.15 0.98
C VAL A 59 -10.67 16.40 2.11
N LYS A 60 -11.95 16.45 1.76
CA LYS A 60 -13.05 16.39 2.72
C LYS A 60 -13.89 15.17 2.41
N SER A 61 -14.30 14.44 3.44
CA SER A 61 -15.23 13.35 3.26
C SER A 61 -16.56 13.85 2.73
N VAL A 62 -17.32 12.98 2.07
CA VAL A 62 -18.64 13.30 1.52
C VAL A 62 -19.59 13.84 2.60
N THR A 63 -19.45 13.38 3.84
CA THR A 63 -20.23 13.85 4.99
C THR A 63 -19.73 15.17 5.57
N GLY A 64 -18.52 15.60 5.22
CA GLY A 64 -17.88 16.81 5.74
C GLY A 64 -17.39 16.71 7.19
N LEU A 65 -17.50 15.54 7.82
CA LEU A 65 -17.12 15.32 9.23
C LEU A 65 -15.62 15.08 9.43
N THR A 66 -14.93 14.67 8.37
CA THR A 66 -13.50 14.34 8.38
C THR A 66 -12.82 14.93 7.15
N GLY A 67 -11.51 15.16 7.24
CA GLY A 67 -10.72 15.65 6.13
C GLY A 67 -9.71 16.73 6.50
N GLY A 68 -8.53 16.65 5.89
CA GLY A 68 -7.45 17.61 6.06
C GLY A 68 -6.49 17.26 7.21
N GLU A 69 -6.71 16.16 7.91
CA GLU A 69 -5.78 15.69 8.94
C GLU A 69 -4.48 15.19 8.31
N ALA A 70 -4.55 14.53 7.16
CA ALA A 70 -3.35 14.16 6.40
C ALA A 70 -2.50 15.39 6.02
N LYS A 71 -3.15 16.50 5.65
CA LYS A 71 -2.48 17.77 5.34
C LYS A 71 -1.83 18.40 6.58
N LYS A 72 -2.51 18.37 7.73
CA LYS A 72 -1.92 18.83 9.00
C LYS A 72 -0.73 17.98 9.44
N LEU A 73 -0.84 16.66 9.29
CA LEU A 73 0.25 15.73 9.57
C LEU A 73 1.44 15.95 8.64
N ASP A 74 1.22 16.24 7.36
CA ASP A 74 2.29 16.56 6.43
C ASP A 74 3.02 17.86 6.81
N ALA A 75 2.29 18.89 7.24
CA ALA A 75 2.88 20.11 7.79
C ALA A 75 3.69 19.84 9.06
N TYR A 76 3.19 18.97 9.95
CA TYR A 76 3.90 18.57 11.17
C TYR A 76 5.16 17.73 10.89
N VAL A 77 5.12 16.83 9.89
CA VAL A 77 6.30 16.12 9.40
C VAL A 77 7.32 17.10 8.81
N THR A 78 6.86 18.07 8.02
CA THR A 78 7.74 19.06 7.39
C THR A 78 8.38 19.99 8.40
N SER A 79 7.69 20.34 9.50
CA SER A 79 8.25 21.20 10.54
C SER A 79 9.40 20.55 11.33
N GLY A 80 9.52 19.22 11.29
CA GLY A 80 10.57 18.51 12.00
C GLY A 80 10.39 18.46 13.52
N GLN A 81 9.26 18.91 14.06
CA GLN A 81 8.99 19.00 15.50
C GLN A 81 8.38 17.71 16.10
N PHE A 82 8.38 16.63 15.34
CA PHE A 82 7.86 15.35 15.79
C PHE A 82 8.82 14.66 16.77
N MET A 83 8.26 14.00 17.79
CA MET A 83 9.05 13.32 18.84
C MET A 83 9.47 11.90 18.45
N SER A 84 8.85 11.33 17.41
CA SER A 84 9.19 10.00 16.87
C SER A 84 10.23 10.11 15.74
N GLY A 85 10.48 9.03 15.01
CA GLY A 85 11.29 9.09 13.78
C GLY A 85 10.46 9.51 12.58
N LYS A 86 11.07 10.23 11.62
CA LYS A 86 10.43 10.61 10.35
C LYS A 86 9.70 9.45 9.66
N PRO A 87 10.26 8.22 9.55
CA PRO A 87 9.56 7.11 8.90
C PRO A 87 8.25 6.72 9.58
N ILE A 88 8.17 6.83 10.92
CA ILE A 88 6.95 6.55 11.68
C ILE A 88 5.90 7.59 11.33
N MET A 89 6.27 8.87 11.32
CA MET A 89 5.33 9.94 11.01
C MET A 89 4.87 9.92 9.55
N GLU A 90 5.75 9.58 8.60
CA GLU A 90 5.37 9.39 7.20
C GLU A 90 4.40 8.21 7.02
N ALA A 91 4.60 7.10 7.76
CA ALA A 91 3.67 5.98 7.75
C ALA A 91 2.29 6.37 8.30
N VAL A 92 2.24 7.09 9.44
CA VAL A 92 0.99 7.60 10.03
C VAL A 92 0.29 8.56 9.06
N ARG A 93 1.02 9.54 8.51
CA ARG A 93 0.49 10.48 7.53
C ARG A 93 -0.11 9.76 6.32
N ASN A 94 0.61 8.79 5.74
CA ASN A 94 0.15 8.06 4.56
C ASN A 94 -1.11 7.22 4.87
N ALA A 95 -1.17 6.58 6.04
CA ALA A 95 -2.35 5.82 6.47
C ALA A 95 -3.59 6.72 6.64
N VAL A 96 -3.42 7.89 7.26
CA VAL A 96 -4.50 8.88 7.38
C VAL A 96 -4.92 9.42 6.01
N ALA A 97 -3.97 9.73 5.14
CA ALA A 97 -4.26 10.21 3.78
C ALA A 97 -5.12 9.25 2.98
N VAL A 98 -4.81 7.94 3.00
CA VAL A 98 -5.61 6.93 2.32
C VAL A 98 -7.00 6.80 2.94
N ASN A 99 -7.11 6.82 4.28
CA ASN A 99 -8.40 6.75 4.97
C ASN A 99 -9.32 7.94 4.68
N GLU A 100 -8.77 9.14 4.45
CA GLU A 100 -9.58 10.32 4.14
C GLU A 100 -10.09 10.35 2.69
N VAL A 101 -9.43 9.63 1.77
CA VAL A 101 -9.83 9.51 0.36
C VAL A 101 -10.86 8.39 0.14
N ASN A 102 -10.91 7.41 1.05
CA ASN A 102 -11.79 6.23 0.97
C ASN A 102 -13.20 6.53 1.52
#